data_AF-A0A9D4ISD5-F1
#
_entry.id   AF-A0A9D4ISD5-F1
#
_cell.length_a   1.000
_cell.length_b   1.000
_cell.length_c   1.000
_cell.angle_alpha   90.00
_cell.angle_beta   90.00
_cell.angle_gamma   90.00
#
_symmetry.space_group_name_H-M   'P 1'
#
loop_
_entity.id
_entity.type
_entity.pdbx_description
1 polymer ?
#
loop_
_entity_poly.entity_id
_entity_poly.type
_entity_poly.pdbx_seq_one_letter_code
_entity_poly.pdbx_strand_id
1 'polypeptide(L)'
;MITGSCSAEVVMSSFLSYVSASQRAVIQKTTQNDPLSCEEKLVLFSLFNDFGMTRTPERQNYKDCVYKVAEMCCIYRSLGAMGKICQGIKVYAGLWTSVKESDINELYHSMRPAVPGVLSRIKYEFSDHSITLRCAEERIKEYLEIFIEDHIGDQGLPKLLQYWTASNILVPTLHVSITCQEGAGRCPFVNSCIAQLNLSRMFVSCEEFVHEFKCYLDSREAQEFDSF
;
A
#
# COMPACT_ATOMS: atom_id res chain seq x y z
N MET A 1 2.58 -20.48 -24.47
CA MET A 1 2.83 -20.27 -23.02
C MET A 1 3.95 -19.25 -22.95
N ILE A 2 3.67 -18.00 -22.60
CA ILE A 2 4.72 -16.98 -22.40
C ILE A 2 4.80 -16.78 -20.90
N THR A 3 5.63 -17.58 -20.26
CA THR A 3 6.13 -17.27 -18.93
C THR A 3 7.57 -16.85 -19.18
N GLY A 4 7.84 -15.54 -19.11
CA GLY A 4 9.22 -15.13 -18.85
C GLY A 4 9.69 -15.85 -17.60
N SER A 5 10.90 -16.39 -17.60
CA SER A 5 11.46 -17.02 -16.41
C SER A 5 11.66 -15.94 -15.35
N CYS A 6 10.77 -15.85 -14.36
CA CYS A 6 11.05 -15.09 -13.15
C CYS A 6 12.15 -15.81 -12.38
N SER A 7 13.20 -15.11 -11.97
CA SER A 7 14.25 -15.70 -11.15
C SER A 7 13.66 -16.09 -9.79
N ALA A 8 14.17 -17.18 -9.20
CA ALA A 8 13.75 -17.63 -7.87
C ALA A 8 13.98 -16.53 -6.81
N GLU A 9 14.97 -15.66 -7.00
CA GLU A 9 15.24 -14.52 -6.13
C GLU A 9 14.11 -13.49 -6.15
N VAL A 10 13.58 -13.14 -7.34
CA VAL A 10 12.47 -12.18 -7.48
C VAL A 10 11.17 -12.75 -6.91
N VAL A 11 10.93 -14.05 -7.13
CA VAL A 11 9.76 -14.73 -6.57
C VAL A 11 9.82 -14.73 -5.03
N MET A 12 10.99 -15.04 -4.48
CA MET A 12 11.17 -15.04 -3.03
C MET A 12 11.09 -13.65 -2.43
N SER A 13 11.71 -12.64 -3.02
CA SER A 13 11.64 -11.26 -2.50
C SER A 13 10.19 -10.76 -2.48
N SER A 14 9.44 -11.02 -3.55
CA SER A 14 8.01 -10.67 -3.65
C SER A 14 7.17 -11.43 -2.60
N PHE A 15 7.44 -12.72 -2.43
CA PHE A 15 6.74 -13.53 -1.43
C PHE A 15 7.02 -13.05 0.00
N LEU A 16 8.27 -12.68 0.31
CA LEU A 16 8.64 -12.15 1.62
C LEU A 16 7.98 -10.79 1.91
N SER A 17 7.73 -9.97 0.89
CA SER A 17 6.97 -8.72 1.07
C SER A 17 5.48 -8.95 1.35
N TYR A 18 4.91 -10.07 0.90
CA TYR A 18 3.51 -10.41 1.09
C TYR A 18 3.22 -11.02 2.47
N VAL A 19 4.13 -11.83 3.00
CA VAL A 19 3.92 -12.51 4.29
C VAL A 19 4.17 -11.59 5.49
N SER A 20 3.56 -11.95 6.63
CA SER A 20 3.71 -11.22 7.89
C SER A 20 5.15 -11.28 8.42
N ALA A 21 5.52 -10.36 9.32
CA ALA A 21 6.87 -10.31 9.89
C ALA A 21 7.28 -11.63 10.59
N SER A 22 6.35 -12.30 11.27
CA SER A 22 6.59 -13.58 11.94
C SER A 22 6.82 -14.71 10.93
N GLN A 23 6.00 -14.80 9.89
CA GLN A 23 6.17 -15.77 8.80
C GLN A 23 7.49 -15.52 8.05
N ARG A 24 7.81 -14.26 7.76
CA ARG A 24 9.05 -13.84 7.08
C ARG A 24 10.29 -14.34 7.82
N ALA A 25 10.35 -14.18 9.13
CA ALA A 25 11.46 -14.66 9.94
C ALA A 25 11.62 -16.19 9.86
N VAL A 26 10.51 -16.94 9.95
CA VAL A 26 10.51 -18.41 9.83
C VAL A 26 10.95 -18.86 8.44
N ILE A 27 10.47 -18.19 7.38
CA ILE A 27 10.86 -18.48 5.99
C ILE A 27 12.36 -18.23 5.79
N GLN A 28 12.90 -17.12 6.29
CA GLN A 28 14.32 -16.80 6.18
C GLN A 28 15.22 -17.84 6.87
N LYS A 29 14.87 -18.25 8.11
CA LYS A 29 15.56 -19.36 8.79
C LYS A 29 15.49 -20.65 7.98
N THR A 30 14.31 -20.96 7.45
CA THR A 30 14.07 -22.17 6.65
C THR A 30 14.94 -22.20 5.39
N THR A 31 15.07 -21.08 4.66
CA THR A 31 15.88 -21.02 3.43
C THR A 31 17.38 -21.06 3.68
N GLN A 32 17.81 -20.68 4.89
CA GLN A 32 19.18 -20.79 5.40
C GLN A 32 19.49 -22.18 6.01
N ASN A 33 18.51 -23.09 6.08
CA ASN A 33 18.60 -24.41 6.71
C ASN A 33 18.83 -24.37 8.23
N ASP A 34 18.46 -23.27 8.89
CA ASP A 34 18.55 -23.16 10.33
C ASP A 34 17.55 -24.09 11.04
N PRO A 35 17.89 -24.62 12.23
CA PRO A 35 16.97 -25.42 13.02
C PRO A 35 15.78 -24.56 13.49
N LEU A 36 14.58 -25.06 13.24
CA LEU A 36 13.33 -24.44 13.69
C LEU A 36 12.84 -25.02 15.03
N SER A 37 12.35 -24.15 15.90
CA SER A 37 11.62 -24.54 17.11
C SER A 37 10.27 -25.21 16.78
N CYS A 38 9.61 -25.79 17.77
CA CYS A 38 8.27 -26.37 17.57
C CYS A 38 7.24 -25.32 17.15
N GLU A 39 7.30 -24.11 17.73
CA GLU A 39 6.40 -23.00 17.39
C GLU A 39 6.64 -22.50 15.96
N GLU A 40 7.90 -22.35 15.55
CA GLU A 40 8.26 -21.93 14.19
C GLU A 40 7.84 -22.95 13.14
N LYS A 41 7.89 -24.25 13.48
CA LYS A 41 7.34 -25.31 12.61
C LYS A 41 5.83 -25.20 12.45
N LEU A 42 5.09 -24.85 13.50
CA LEU A 42 3.65 -24.64 13.39
C LEU A 42 3.32 -23.47 12.46
N VAL A 43 4.06 -22.37 12.55
CA VAL A 43 3.93 -21.23 11.62
C VAL A 43 4.22 -21.66 10.18
N LEU A 44 5.30 -22.42 9.96
CA LEU A 44 5.67 -22.93 8.64
C LEU A 44 4.61 -23.89 8.07
N PHE A 45 4.07 -24.79 8.89
CA PHE A 45 3.03 -25.72 8.47
C PHE A 45 1.68 -25.06 8.23
N SER A 46 1.32 -24.04 9.02
CA SER A 46 0.17 -23.19 8.74
C SER A 46 0.31 -22.55 7.37
N LEU A 47 1.47 -21.95 7.08
CA LEU A 47 1.75 -21.38 5.77
C LEU A 47 1.58 -22.42 4.66
N PHE A 48 2.17 -23.61 4.79
CA PHE A 48 2.01 -24.66 3.78
C PHE A 48 0.54 -25.07 3.57
N ASN A 49 -0.23 -25.15 4.64
CA ASN A 49 -1.65 -25.47 4.59
C ASN A 49 -2.46 -24.38 3.88
N ASP A 50 -2.19 -23.10 4.15
CA ASP A 50 -2.86 -21.95 3.52
C ASP A 50 -2.65 -21.90 1.99
N PHE A 51 -1.58 -22.52 1.53
CA PHE A 51 -1.24 -22.68 0.11
C PHE A 51 -1.57 -24.08 -0.44
N GLY A 52 -2.38 -24.86 0.30
CA GLY A 52 -2.97 -26.11 -0.19
C GLY A 52 -1.99 -27.27 -0.29
N MET A 53 -0.86 -27.23 0.41
CA MET A 53 0.02 -28.39 0.49
C MET A 53 -0.62 -29.50 1.33
N THR A 54 -0.96 -30.59 0.65
CA THR A 54 -1.64 -31.75 1.27
C THR A 54 -0.70 -32.76 1.90
N ARG A 55 0.62 -32.62 1.70
CA ARG A 55 1.63 -33.50 2.26
C ARG A 55 2.48 -32.75 3.26
N THR A 56 2.60 -33.30 4.47
CA THR A 56 3.53 -32.79 5.47
C THR A 56 4.95 -32.93 4.93
N PRO A 57 5.68 -31.83 4.75
CA PRO A 57 7.03 -31.91 4.24
C PRO A 57 7.98 -32.45 5.30
N GLU A 58 9.05 -33.09 4.84
CA GLU A 58 10.15 -33.50 5.69
C GLU A 58 11.16 -32.36 5.83
N ARG A 59 11.94 -32.35 6.91
CA ARG A 59 12.92 -31.29 7.21
C ARG A 59 13.86 -31.01 6.03
N GLN A 60 14.29 -32.06 5.33
CA GLN A 60 15.17 -31.96 4.17
C GLN A 60 14.55 -31.20 2.98
N ASN A 61 13.22 -31.12 2.92
CA ASN A 61 12.47 -30.55 1.81
C ASN A 61 11.80 -29.21 2.15
N TYR A 62 11.98 -28.67 3.37
CA TYR A 62 11.31 -27.44 3.79
C TYR A 62 11.62 -26.27 2.87
N LYS A 63 12.89 -26.10 2.51
CA LYS A 63 13.35 -25.06 1.59
C LYS A 63 12.62 -25.13 0.24
N ASP A 64 12.57 -26.32 -0.37
CA ASP A 64 11.89 -26.52 -1.65
C ASP A 64 10.38 -26.30 -1.55
N CYS A 65 9.77 -26.66 -0.42
CA CYS A 65 8.36 -26.42 -0.17
C CYS A 65 8.05 -24.92 -0.04
N VAL A 66 8.90 -24.16 0.63
CA VAL A 66 8.82 -22.70 0.68
C VAL A 66 8.89 -22.10 -0.72
N TYR A 67 9.82 -22.53 -1.57
CA TYR A 67 9.91 -22.04 -2.94
C TYR A 67 8.63 -22.35 -3.74
N LYS A 68 8.11 -23.57 -3.64
CA LYS A 68 6.85 -23.94 -4.32
C LYS A 68 5.67 -23.11 -3.85
N VAL A 69 5.60 -22.81 -2.56
CA VAL A 69 4.58 -21.94 -2.00
C VAL A 69 4.73 -20.52 -2.53
N ALA A 70 5.96 -20.00 -2.61
CA ALA A 70 6.24 -18.69 -3.20
C ALA A 70 5.80 -18.64 -4.67
N GLU A 71 6.12 -19.66 -5.47
CA GLU A 71 5.64 -19.76 -6.86
C GLU A 71 4.12 -19.85 -6.95
N MET A 72 3.48 -20.64 -6.08
CA MET A 72 2.01 -20.73 -6.04
C MET A 72 1.36 -19.39 -5.72
N CYS A 73 1.91 -18.67 -4.76
CA CYS A 73 1.43 -17.35 -4.36
C CYS A 73 1.60 -16.31 -5.48
N CYS A 74 2.82 -16.16 -5.99
CA CYS A 74 3.17 -15.05 -6.88
C CYS A 74 2.84 -15.31 -8.35
N ILE A 75 2.89 -16.57 -8.80
CA ILE A 75 2.76 -16.93 -10.22
C ILE A 75 1.47 -17.70 -10.49
N TYR A 76 1.27 -18.85 -9.84
CA TYR A 76 0.23 -19.78 -10.28
C TYR A 76 -1.19 -19.29 -9.97
N ARG A 77 -1.42 -18.65 -8.80
CA ARG A 77 -2.74 -18.08 -8.45
C ARG A 77 -3.19 -16.99 -9.43
N SER A 78 -2.26 -16.16 -9.92
CA SER A 78 -2.54 -15.07 -10.83
C SER A 78 -2.54 -15.49 -12.31
N LEU A 79 -2.04 -16.68 -12.64
CA LEU A 79 -1.85 -17.14 -14.02
C LEU A 79 -3.13 -17.11 -14.86
N GLY A 80 -4.27 -17.48 -14.27
CA GLY A 80 -5.57 -17.44 -14.95
C GLY A 80 -5.98 -16.03 -15.35
N ALA A 81 -5.90 -15.08 -14.42
CA ALA A 81 -6.20 -13.67 -14.67
C ALA A 81 -5.22 -13.05 -15.66
N MET A 82 -3.92 -13.30 -15.47
CA MET A 82 -2.86 -12.85 -16.39
C MET A 82 -3.06 -13.41 -17.81
N GLY A 83 -3.49 -14.67 -17.93
CA GLY A 83 -3.83 -15.27 -19.21
C GLY A 83 -4.94 -14.52 -19.95
N LYS A 84 -5.97 -14.07 -19.22
CA LYS A 84 -7.08 -13.27 -19.78
C LYS A 84 -6.65 -11.85 -20.14
N ILE A 85 -5.84 -11.21 -19.30
CA ILE A 85 -5.27 -9.89 -19.59
C ILE A 85 -4.42 -9.95 -20.86
N CYS A 86 -3.50 -10.92 -20.93
CA CYS A 86 -2.67 -11.15 -22.12
C CYS A 86 -3.52 -11.42 -23.37
N GLN A 87 -4.63 -12.15 -23.26
CA GLN A 87 -5.54 -12.39 -24.38
C GLN A 87 -6.19 -11.08 -24.88
N GLY A 88 -6.64 -10.22 -23.96
CA GLY A 88 -7.21 -8.91 -24.30
C GLY A 88 -6.19 -7.97 -24.93
N ILE A 89 -4.99 -7.88 -24.37
CA ILE A 89 -3.93 -6.99 -24.89
C ILE A 89 -3.46 -7.45 -26.27
N LYS A 90 -3.38 -8.76 -26.53
CA LYS A 90 -2.98 -9.31 -27.85
C LYS A 90 -3.88 -8.88 -29.01
N VAL A 91 -5.13 -8.49 -28.73
CA VAL A 91 -6.02 -7.89 -29.75
C VAL A 91 -5.43 -6.57 -30.29
N TYR A 92 -4.66 -5.88 -29.46
CA TYR A 92 -3.91 -4.68 -29.81
C TYR A 92 -2.44 -5.05 -30.10
N ALA A 93 -2.21 -5.70 -31.24
CA ALA A 93 -0.89 -6.21 -31.63
C ALA A 93 0.23 -5.16 -31.51
N GLY A 94 -0.05 -3.91 -31.90
CA GLY A 94 0.89 -2.80 -31.77
C GLY A 94 1.34 -2.57 -30.33
N LEU A 95 0.38 -2.50 -29.39
CA LEU A 95 0.65 -2.32 -27.96
C LEU A 95 1.44 -3.50 -27.38
N TRP A 96 1.04 -4.74 -27.69
CA TRP A 96 1.72 -5.93 -27.19
C TRP A 96 3.17 -6.04 -27.65
N THR A 97 3.46 -5.62 -28.89
CA THR A 97 4.82 -5.66 -29.43
C THR A 97 5.68 -4.46 -29.06
N SER A 98 5.07 -3.34 -28.65
CA SER A 98 5.79 -2.10 -28.35
C SER A 98 6.14 -1.94 -26.87
N VAL A 99 5.37 -2.53 -25.96
CA VAL A 99 5.59 -2.40 -24.52
C VAL A 99 6.85 -3.13 -24.10
N LYS A 100 7.80 -2.38 -23.57
CA LYS A 100 9.03 -2.88 -22.97
C LYS A 100 8.89 -2.95 -21.46
N GLU A 101 9.76 -3.74 -20.83
CA GLU A 101 9.89 -3.77 -19.37
C GLU A 101 10.15 -2.38 -18.77
N SER A 102 10.94 -1.54 -19.47
CA SER A 102 11.19 -0.15 -19.09
C SER A 102 9.90 0.66 -18.96
N ASP A 103 8.95 0.47 -19.87
CA ASP A 103 7.70 1.24 -19.89
C ASP A 103 6.81 0.83 -18.70
N ILE A 104 6.84 -0.45 -18.32
CA ILE A 104 6.15 -0.97 -17.14
C ILE A 104 6.80 -0.41 -15.87
N ASN A 105 8.13 -0.41 -15.81
CA ASN A 105 8.86 0.15 -14.66
C ASN A 105 8.62 1.66 -14.52
N GLU A 106 8.61 2.41 -15.62
CA GLU A 106 8.26 3.83 -15.63
C GLU A 106 6.83 4.06 -15.13
N LEU A 107 5.87 3.23 -15.56
CA LEU A 107 4.49 3.28 -15.05
C LEU A 107 4.46 3.08 -13.53
N TYR A 108 5.12 2.03 -13.00
CA TYR A 108 5.19 1.80 -11.55
C TYR A 108 5.88 2.95 -10.81
N HIS A 109 6.97 3.49 -11.36
CA HIS A 109 7.64 4.64 -10.79
C HIS A 109 6.76 5.90 -10.79
N SER A 110 5.95 6.11 -11.82
CA SER A 110 5.01 7.24 -11.90
C SER A 110 3.88 7.16 -10.87
N MET A 111 3.54 5.95 -10.43
CA MET A 111 2.57 5.68 -9.36
C MET A 111 3.19 5.69 -7.97
N ARG A 112 4.53 5.72 -7.86
CA ARG A 112 5.20 5.80 -6.57
C ARG A 112 4.91 7.18 -5.96
N PRO A 113 4.43 7.24 -4.71
CA PRO A 113 4.18 8.53 -4.09
C PRO A 113 5.48 9.25 -3.79
N ALA A 114 5.49 10.54 -4.13
CA ALA A 114 6.53 11.50 -3.77
C ALA A 114 5.84 12.81 -3.40
N VAL A 115 6.41 13.58 -2.48
CA VAL A 115 5.77 14.77 -1.90
C VAL A 115 5.27 15.74 -2.99
N PRO A 116 6.08 16.16 -3.99
CA PRO A 116 5.60 17.03 -5.06
C PRO A 116 4.46 16.40 -5.88
N GLY A 117 4.51 15.08 -6.06
CA GLY A 117 3.50 14.32 -6.78
C GLY A 117 2.17 14.23 -6.04
N VAL A 118 2.21 14.10 -4.71
CA VAL A 118 1.01 14.09 -3.86
C VAL A 118 0.39 15.47 -3.83
N LEU A 119 1.15 16.51 -3.48
CA LEU A 119 0.65 17.88 -3.34
C LEU A 119 0.01 18.40 -4.63
N SER A 120 0.64 18.14 -5.79
CA SER A 120 0.11 18.55 -7.10
C SER A 120 -1.22 17.89 -7.48
N ARG A 121 -1.63 16.82 -6.79
CA ARG A 121 -2.88 16.10 -7.05
C ARG A 121 -3.98 16.44 -6.05
N ILE A 122 -3.68 17.23 -5.01
CA ILE A 122 -4.67 17.67 -4.03
C ILE A 122 -5.55 18.77 -4.62
N LYS A 123 -6.85 18.55 -4.58
CA LYS A 123 -7.88 19.53 -4.92
C LYS A 123 -8.62 19.90 -3.65
N TYR A 124 -8.54 21.18 -3.28
CA TYR A 124 -9.23 21.72 -2.12
C TYR A 124 -10.61 22.23 -2.54
N GLU A 125 -11.62 21.77 -1.81
CA GLU A 125 -13.00 22.23 -1.90
C GLU A 125 -13.22 23.23 -0.76
N PHE A 126 -12.97 24.51 -1.09
CA PHE A 126 -13.21 25.62 -0.20
C PHE A 126 -14.70 25.97 -0.17
N SER A 127 -15.20 26.43 0.98
CA SER A 127 -16.56 26.97 1.03
C SER A 127 -16.54 28.40 0.51
N ASP A 128 -17.43 28.74 -0.45
CA ASP A 128 -17.50 30.08 -1.08
C ASP A 128 -18.06 31.18 -0.16
N HIS A 129 -17.93 31.02 1.15
CA HIS A 129 -18.67 31.77 2.15
C HIS A 129 -17.71 32.67 2.92
N SER A 130 -17.80 34.00 2.79
CA SER A 130 -17.03 35.01 3.55
C SER A 130 -15.49 34.92 3.50
N ILE A 131 -14.84 36.08 3.40
CA ILE A 131 -13.37 36.19 3.38
C ILE A 131 -12.69 35.60 4.63
N THR A 132 -13.34 35.71 5.80
CA THR A 132 -12.80 35.21 7.07
C THR A 132 -12.77 33.68 7.14
N LEU A 133 -13.77 33.01 6.58
CA LEU A 133 -13.79 31.55 6.54
C LEU A 133 -12.77 31.06 5.53
N ARG A 134 -12.65 31.73 4.38
CA ARG A 134 -11.63 31.43 3.39
C ARG A 134 -10.21 31.51 3.96
N CYS A 135 -9.88 32.52 4.77
CA CYS A 135 -8.57 32.59 5.43
C CYS A 135 -8.34 31.42 6.40
N ALA A 136 -9.36 31.00 7.16
CA ALA A 136 -9.23 29.86 8.06
C ALA A 136 -9.02 28.55 7.28
N GLU A 137 -9.70 28.40 6.14
CA GLU A 137 -9.57 27.24 5.25
C GLU A 137 -8.22 27.21 4.51
N GLU A 138 -7.74 28.35 4.01
CA GLU A 138 -6.41 28.48 3.40
C GLU A 138 -5.30 28.10 4.39
N ARG A 139 -5.46 28.47 5.67
CA ARG A 139 -4.55 28.04 6.75
C ARG A 139 -4.55 26.52 6.98
N ILE A 140 -5.71 25.85 6.88
CA ILE A 140 -5.75 24.36 6.95
C ILE A 140 -5.05 23.74 5.77
N LYS A 141 -5.22 24.32 4.58
CA LYS A 141 -4.46 23.90 3.40
C LYS A 141 -2.96 23.97 3.69
N GLU A 142 -2.46 25.10 4.19
CA GLU A 142 -1.04 25.27 4.54
C GLU A 142 -0.58 24.23 5.59
N TYR A 143 -1.40 23.95 6.61
CA TYR A 143 -1.07 22.94 7.63
C TYR A 143 -0.97 21.54 7.04
N LEU A 144 -1.86 21.19 6.09
CA LEU A 144 -1.79 19.91 5.40
C LEU A 144 -0.55 19.81 4.50
N GLU A 145 -0.21 20.88 3.77
CA GLU A 145 1.00 20.94 2.94
C GLU A 145 2.26 20.76 3.79
N ILE A 146 2.40 21.54 4.87
CA ILE A 146 3.51 21.42 5.84
C ILE A 146 3.56 20.02 6.45
N PHE A 147 2.41 19.45 6.80
CA PHE A 147 2.35 18.09 7.34
C PHE A 147 2.91 17.05 6.36
N ILE A 148 2.54 17.15 5.10
CA ILE A 148 3.00 16.23 4.05
C ILE A 148 4.50 16.42 3.79
N GLU A 149 4.97 17.67 3.70
CA GLU A 149 6.37 18.00 3.39
C GLU A 149 7.32 17.69 4.56
N ASP A 150 7.04 18.25 5.73
CA ASP A 150 8.01 18.33 6.84
C ASP A 150 7.84 17.22 7.88
N HIS A 151 6.66 16.59 7.95
CA HIS A 151 6.35 15.63 9.01
C HIS A 151 6.14 14.19 8.51
N ILE A 152 5.67 14.02 7.28
CA ILE A 152 5.46 12.71 6.67
C ILE A 152 6.63 12.38 5.74
N GLY A 153 6.95 13.28 4.80
CA GLY A 153 7.98 13.06 3.79
C GLY A 153 7.72 11.84 2.91
N ASP A 154 8.59 11.59 1.92
CA ASP A 154 8.36 10.52 0.92
C ASP A 154 8.16 9.11 1.53
N GLN A 155 8.81 8.82 2.66
CA GLN A 155 8.74 7.51 3.31
C GLN A 155 7.39 7.26 4.00
N GLY A 156 6.72 8.32 4.48
CA GLY A 156 5.43 8.20 5.14
C GLY A 156 4.22 8.28 4.20
N LEU A 157 4.42 8.71 2.95
CA LEU A 157 3.32 8.85 1.98
C LEU A 157 2.53 7.57 1.69
N PRO A 158 3.16 6.37 1.58
CA PRO A 158 2.39 5.15 1.37
C PRO A 158 1.34 4.93 2.47
N LYS A 159 1.70 5.20 3.72
CA LYS A 159 0.80 5.08 4.88
C LYS A 159 -0.29 6.15 4.85
N LEU A 160 0.07 7.40 4.55
CA LEU A 160 -0.91 8.48 4.40
C LEU A 160 -1.94 8.19 3.30
N LEU A 161 -1.48 7.71 2.14
CA LEU A 161 -2.35 7.38 1.02
C LEU A 161 -3.20 6.15 1.32
N GLN A 162 -2.67 5.16 2.04
CA GLN A 162 -3.47 4.00 2.44
C GLN A 162 -4.61 4.42 3.37
N TYR A 163 -4.34 5.31 4.32
CA TYR A 163 -5.39 5.89 5.17
C TYR A 163 -6.42 6.68 4.34
N TRP A 164 -5.98 7.53 3.42
CA TRP A 164 -6.87 8.41 2.65
C TRP A 164 -7.66 7.67 1.56
N THR A 165 -7.02 6.74 0.85
CA THR A 165 -7.52 6.15 -0.40
C THR A 165 -7.67 4.63 -0.36
N ALA A 166 -7.37 3.99 0.77
CA ALA A 166 -7.23 2.53 0.89
C ALA A 166 -6.18 1.93 -0.08
N SER A 167 -5.25 2.77 -0.57
CA SER A 167 -4.18 2.37 -1.48
C SER A 167 -2.87 3.06 -1.12
N ASN A 168 -1.74 2.36 -1.21
CA ASN A 168 -0.42 2.90 -0.89
C ASN A 168 0.28 3.55 -2.10
N ILE A 169 -0.41 3.69 -3.23
CA ILE A 169 0.09 4.30 -4.47
C ILE A 169 -0.61 5.62 -4.77
N LEU A 170 0.01 6.41 -5.63
CA LEU A 170 -0.48 7.72 -6.02
C LEU A 170 -1.69 7.61 -6.97
N VAL A 171 -2.85 8.04 -6.48
CA VAL A 171 -4.09 8.10 -7.28
C VAL A 171 -4.15 9.37 -8.14
N PRO A 172 -4.97 9.44 -9.20
CA PRO A 172 -4.98 10.60 -10.12
C PRO A 172 -5.42 11.92 -9.46
N THR A 173 -6.27 11.89 -8.45
CA THR A 173 -6.77 13.09 -7.77
C THR A 173 -7.06 12.76 -6.31
N LEU A 174 -6.71 13.68 -5.43
CA LEU A 174 -6.96 13.65 -4.00
C LEU A 174 -7.87 14.83 -3.66
N HIS A 175 -8.96 14.60 -2.94
CA HIS A 175 -9.93 15.64 -2.60
C HIS A 175 -9.81 16.03 -1.13
N VAL A 176 -9.75 17.32 -0.84
CA VAL A 176 -9.80 17.84 0.54
C VAL A 176 -11.02 18.72 0.68
N SER A 177 -11.95 18.32 1.53
CA SER A 177 -13.11 19.12 1.90
C SER A 177 -12.87 19.72 3.28
N ILE A 178 -13.15 21.00 3.44
CA ILE A 178 -12.98 21.69 4.72
C ILE A 178 -14.33 21.90 5.39
N THR A 179 -14.45 21.39 6.61
CA THR A 179 -15.68 21.39 7.41
C THR A 179 -15.58 22.33 8.61
N CYS A 180 -16.70 22.54 9.30
CA CYS A 180 -16.77 23.33 10.53
C CYS A 180 -16.95 22.48 11.79
N GLN A 181 -16.52 21.22 11.77
CA GLN A 181 -16.70 20.31 12.92
C GLN A 181 -15.81 20.72 14.10
N GLU A 182 -16.33 20.63 15.32
CA GLU A 182 -15.68 21.07 16.56
C GLU A 182 -15.56 19.93 17.59
N GLY A 183 -14.71 20.12 18.60
CA GLY A 183 -14.51 19.17 19.69
C GLY A 183 -14.06 17.80 19.18
N ALA A 184 -14.68 16.72 19.67
CA ALA A 184 -14.37 15.36 19.24
C ALA A 184 -14.76 15.06 17.78
N GLY A 185 -15.57 15.93 17.14
CA GLY A 185 -15.90 15.82 15.72
C GLY A 185 -14.89 16.48 14.80
N ARG A 186 -13.89 17.21 15.32
CA ARG A 186 -12.88 17.94 14.54
C ARG A 186 -11.94 17.03 13.74
N CYS A 187 -11.93 15.76 14.09
CA CYS A 187 -10.94 14.79 13.68
C CYS A 187 -10.97 14.52 12.17
N PRO A 188 -9.81 14.27 11.54
CA PRO A 188 -9.74 13.91 10.14
C PRO A 188 -10.58 12.66 9.84
N PHE A 189 -11.41 12.72 8.81
CA PHE A 189 -12.18 11.57 8.36
C PHE A 189 -12.11 11.40 6.84
N VAL A 190 -12.13 10.14 6.40
CA VAL A 190 -11.85 9.77 5.01
C VAL A 190 -13.05 9.11 4.35
N ASN A 191 -13.24 9.40 3.07
CA ASN A 191 -14.08 8.62 2.17
C ASN A 191 -13.19 8.09 1.05
N SER A 192 -12.68 6.87 1.25
CA SER A 192 -11.71 6.25 0.35
C SER A 192 -12.28 5.96 -1.04
N CYS A 193 -13.59 5.71 -1.16
CA CYS A 193 -14.26 5.46 -2.44
C CYS A 193 -14.15 6.64 -3.43
N ILE A 194 -13.97 7.86 -2.92
CA ILE A 194 -13.82 9.08 -3.73
C ILE A 194 -12.49 9.80 -3.43
N ALA A 195 -11.56 9.15 -2.73
CA ALA A 195 -10.28 9.73 -2.30
C ALA A 195 -10.44 11.11 -1.62
N GLN A 196 -11.43 11.24 -0.73
CA GLN A 196 -11.72 12.50 -0.03
C GLN A 196 -11.28 12.47 1.43
N LEU A 197 -10.49 13.45 1.83
CA LEU A 197 -10.09 13.74 3.20
C LEU A 197 -10.89 14.95 3.66
N ASN A 198 -11.51 14.85 4.82
CA ASN A 198 -12.27 15.93 5.39
C ASN A 198 -11.51 16.46 6.61
N LEU A 199 -11.23 17.75 6.60
CA LEU A 199 -10.48 18.44 7.64
C LEU A 199 -11.34 19.53 8.24
N SER A 200 -11.27 19.74 9.54
CA SER A 200 -11.95 20.87 10.17
C SER A 200 -11.14 22.16 10.04
N ARG A 201 -11.81 23.29 9.82
CA ARG A 201 -11.21 24.64 9.90
C ARG A 201 -10.91 25.14 11.32
N MET A 202 -11.29 24.35 12.32
CA MET A 202 -11.24 24.76 13.73
C MET A 202 -9.88 24.50 14.39
N PHE A 203 -8.89 23.99 13.65
CA PHE A 203 -7.51 23.94 14.14
C PHE A 203 -6.94 25.36 14.28
N VAL A 204 -6.36 25.65 15.44
CA VAL A 204 -5.84 27.00 15.74
C VAL A 204 -4.34 27.13 15.46
N SER A 205 -3.61 26.01 15.42
CA SER A 205 -2.18 25.98 15.13
C SER A 205 -1.78 24.77 14.27
N CYS A 206 -0.64 24.88 13.58
CA CYS A 206 -0.07 23.78 12.81
C CYS A 206 0.37 22.64 13.74
N GLU A 207 0.93 22.93 14.91
CA GLU A 207 1.36 21.91 15.87
C GLU A 207 0.18 21.04 16.35
N GLU A 208 -0.97 21.67 16.62
CA GLU A 208 -2.18 20.96 16.99
C GLU A 208 -2.67 20.04 15.87
N PHE A 209 -2.72 20.57 14.64
CA PHE A 209 -3.08 19.79 13.45
C PHE A 209 -2.17 18.58 13.26
N VAL A 210 -0.85 18.79 13.31
CA VAL A 210 0.16 17.74 13.12
C VAL A 210 0.03 16.66 14.20
N HIS A 211 -0.13 17.07 15.47
CA HIS A 211 -0.25 16.13 16.58
C HIS A 211 -1.49 15.25 16.43
N GLU A 212 -2.66 15.86 16.22
CA GLU A 212 -3.91 15.13 16.09
C GLU A 212 -3.88 14.21 14.87
N PHE A 213 -3.40 14.69 13.73
CA PHE A 213 -3.38 13.87 12.51
C PHE A 213 -2.42 12.68 12.60
N LYS A 214 -1.27 12.82 13.28
CA LYS A 214 -0.38 11.68 13.59
C LYS A 214 -1.05 10.63 14.45
N CYS A 215 -1.74 11.05 15.51
CA CYS A 215 -2.48 10.12 16.36
C CYS A 215 -3.49 9.28 15.56
N TYR A 216 -4.14 9.88 14.56
CA TYR A 216 -5.07 9.16 13.67
C TYR A 216 -4.35 8.21 12.71
N LEU A 217 -3.28 8.66 12.04
CA LEU A 217 -2.52 7.79 11.14
C LEU A 217 -1.89 6.59 11.89
N ASP A 218 -1.53 6.76 13.16
CA ASP A 218 -0.96 5.70 13.99
C ASP A 218 -2.01 4.84 14.71
N SER A 219 -3.30 5.22 14.63
CA SER A 219 -4.39 4.45 15.21
C SER A 219 -4.58 3.10 14.50
N ARG A 220 -5.14 2.12 15.22
CA ARG A 220 -5.45 0.79 14.65
C ARG A 220 -6.43 0.88 13.48
N GLU A 221 -7.37 1.81 13.52
CA GLU A 221 -8.39 2.01 12.48
C GLU A 221 -7.76 2.43 11.14
N ALA A 222 -6.66 3.20 11.17
CA ALA A 222 -5.88 3.51 9.98
C ALA A 222 -5.06 2.32 9.46
N GLN A 223 -4.79 1.31 10.31
CA GLN A 223 -3.97 0.13 10.02
C GLN A 223 -4.80 -1.12 9.65
N GLU A 224 -6.13 -1.09 9.76
CA GLU A 224 -6.97 -2.27 9.44
C GLU A 224 -6.82 -2.72 7.96
N PHE A 225 -6.34 -1.85 7.08
CA PHE A 225 -6.00 -2.19 5.69
C PHE A 225 -4.68 -2.97 5.52
N ASP A 226 -3.86 -3.16 6.56
CA ASP A 226 -2.64 -4.00 6.54
C ASP A 226 -2.92 -5.49 6.85
N SER A 227 -4.19 -5.88 6.98
CA SER A 227 -4.63 -7.18 7.53
C SER A 227 -5.28 -8.13 6.51
N PHE A 228 -4.91 -8.10 5.23
CA PHE A 228 -5.42 -9.03 4.21
C PHE A 228 -4.32 -9.83 3.50
#